data_AF-A0A7K4TNE5-F1
#
_entry.id   AF-A0A7K4TNE5-F1
#
_cell.length_a   1.000
_cell.length_b   1.000
_cell.length_c   1.000
_cell.angle_alpha   90.00
_cell.angle_beta   90.00
_cell.angle_gamma   90.00
#
_symmetry.space_group_name_H-M   'P 1'
#
loop_
_entity.id
_entity.type
_entity.pdbx_description
1 polymer ?
#
loop_
_entity_poly.entity_id
_entity_poly.type
_entity_poly.pdbx_seq_one_letter_code
_entity_poly.pdbx_strand_id
1 'polypeptide(L)'
;ERLIRENGHIFTEAQCKVCSALLISESQRLAHYQSKKHANKVRRYLSIHGGEEGAQGKKMKLEVKQEGSNGEDRNKCCPICNMTFSSPAVATSHYLGKTHAKNMKQQAPKVEETVPPQKHPAALPTSTASSNEENKDITDPDKFCSLCHATFNNPLMAKQHYVGKKHRKQETKHKLMAHYGRTPDAPASSFM
;
A
#
# COMPACT_ATOMS: atom_id res chain seq x y z
N GLU A 1 14.16 3.53 19.38
CA GLU A 1 13.99 4.91 19.88
C GLU A 1 14.93 5.93 19.24
N ARG A 2 16.21 5.62 19.00
CA ARG A 2 17.17 6.51 18.31
C ARG A 2 16.66 7.14 17.00
N LEU A 3 16.01 6.35 16.14
CA LEU A 3 15.43 6.79 14.86
C LEU A 3 14.42 7.94 15.01
N ILE A 4 13.55 7.87 16.02
CA ILE A 4 12.53 8.90 16.31
C ILE A 4 13.22 10.16 16.85
N ARG A 5 14.20 10.00 17.74
CA ARG A 5 14.95 11.13 18.32
C ARG A 5 15.74 11.92 17.27
N GLU A 6 16.41 11.23 16.36
CA GLU A 6 17.22 11.87 15.31
C GLU A 6 16.37 12.46 14.17
N ASN A 7 15.13 12.01 13.99
CA ASN A 7 14.27 12.39 12.86
C ASN A 7 12.86 12.80 13.32
N GLY A 8 12.75 13.50 14.46
CA GLY A 8 11.47 13.84 15.11
C GLY A 8 10.49 14.62 14.22
N HIS A 9 10.98 15.30 13.19
CA HIS A 9 10.17 16.03 12.22
C HIS A 9 9.41 15.10 11.23
N ILE A 10 9.84 13.85 11.04
CA ILE A 10 9.22 12.86 10.12
C ILE A 10 8.79 11.56 10.80
N PHE A 11 9.36 11.21 11.94
CA PHE A 11 9.00 10.06 12.75
C PHE A 11 8.66 10.50 14.16
N THR A 12 7.48 10.13 14.65
CA THR A 12 7.05 10.40 16.02
C THR A 12 6.53 9.12 16.67
N GLU A 13 6.29 9.17 17.97
CA GLU A 13 5.73 8.03 18.69
C GLU A 13 4.33 7.63 18.20
N ALA A 14 3.53 8.60 17.75
CA ALA A 14 2.16 8.39 17.32
C ALA A 14 1.97 8.35 15.79
N GLN A 15 2.97 8.76 15.01
CA GLN A 15 2.82 8.89 13.56
C GLN A 15 4.15 8.74 12.80
N CYS A 16 4.09 8.08 11.66
CA CYS A 16 5.16 8.06 10.67
C CYS A 16 4.72 8.87 9.44
N LYS A 17 5.31 10.06 9.22
CA LYS A 17 4.94 10.94 8.10
C LYS A 17 5.31 10.33 6.75
N VAL A 18 6.47 9.69 6.66
CA VAL A 18 6.92 8.98 5.45
C VAL A 18 5.93 7.88 5.02
N CYS A 19 5.34 7.19 5.99
CA CYS A 19 4.36 6.15 5.71
C CYS A 19 2.92 6.66 5.67
N SER A 20 2.67 7.89 6.11
CA SER A 20 1.33 8.42 6.39
C SER A 20 0.53 7.48 7.31
N ALA A 21 1.20 6.92 8.31
CA ALA A 21 0.64 5.90 9.20
C ALA A 21 0.52 6.43 10.63
N LEU A 22 -0.66 6.28 11.23
CA LEU A 22 -0.88 6.47 12.66
C LEU A 22 -0.49 5.21 13.42
N LEU A 23 0.23 5.37 14.52
CA LEU A 23 0.75 4.32 15.36
C LEU A 23 0.04 4.42 16.71
N ILE A 24 -1.05 3.66 16.86
CA ILE A 24 -1.97 3.77 18.00
C ILE A 24 -1.54 2.95 19.22
N SER A 25 -0.51 2.11 19.07
CA SER A 25 0.06 1.32 20.16
C SER A 25 1.57 1.19 20.01
N GLU A 26 2.24 0.93 21.14
CA GLU A 26 3.68 0.71 21.16
C GLU A 26 4.09 -0.54 20.35
N SER A 27 3.33 -1.63 20.45
CA SER A 27 3.60 -2.84 19.67
C SER A 27 3.51 -2.59 18.17
N GLN A 28 2.50 -1.81 17.71
CA GLN A 28 2.37 -1.41 16.31
C GLN A 28 3.52 -0.51 15.87
N ARG A 29 3.91 0.45 16.72
CA ARG A 29 5.05 1.34 16.49
C ARG A 29 6.35 0.58 16.28
N LEU A 30 6.66 -0.34 17.18
CA LEU A 30 7.87 -1.16 17.10
C LEU A 30 7.86 -2.03 15.84
N ALA A 31 6.77 -2.74 15.58
CA ALA A 31 6.62 -3.56 14.39
C ALA A 31 6.73 -2.72 13.10
N HIS A 32 6.19 -1.51 13.09
CA HIS A 32 6.28 -0.58 11.96
C HIS A 32 7.74 -0.17 11.70
N TYR A 33 8.43 0.39 12.71
CA TYR A 33 9.77 0.94 12.52
C TYR A 33 10.84 -0.11 12.24
N GLN A 34 10.63 -1.35 12.71
CA GLN A 34 11.52 -2.48 12.40
C GLN A 34 11.17 -3.15 11.06
N SER A 35 10.06 -2.78 10.42
CA SER A 35 9.62 -3.41 9.19
C SER A 35 10.54 -3.11 8.01
N LYS A 36 10.89 -4.13 7.23
CA LYS A 36 11.55 -3.98 5.92
C LYS A 36 10.74 -3.07 4.99
N LYS A 37 9.40 -3.06 5.07
CA LYS A 37 8.57 -2.18 4.25
C LYS A 37 8.78 -0.71 4.60
N HIS A 38 8.82 -0.40 5.89
CA HIS A 38 9.12 0.94 6.40
C HIS A 38 10.53 1.36 5.94
N ALA A 39 11.55 0.54 6.19
CA ALA A 39 12.93 0.83 5.80
C ALA A 39 13.08 1.13 4.29
N ASN A 40 12.44 0.35 3.42
CA ASN A 40 12.45 0.62 1.98
C ASN A 40 11.74 1.94 1.62
N LYS A 41 10.63 2.27 2.29
CA LYS A 41 9.90 3.52 2.04
C LYS A 41 10.72 4.74 2.49
N VAL A 42 11.42 4.64 3.63
CA VAL A 42 12.35 5.66 4.13
C VAL A 42 13.51 5.87 3.17
N ARG A 43 14.18 4.79 2.72
CA ARG A 43 15.26 4.90 1.72
C ARG A 43 14.82 5.65 0.47
N ARG A 44 13.62 5.32 -0.04
CA ARG A 44 13.04 5.99 -1.21
C ARG A 44 12.73 7.46 -0.92
N TYR A 45 12.15 7.75 0.24
CA TYR A 45 11.83 9.12 0.66
C TYR A 45 13.09 9.99 0.69
N LEU A 46 14.16 9.53 1.36
CA LEU A 46 15.42 10.27 1.43
C LEU A 46 16.06 10.43 0.04
N SER A 47 15.96 9.44 -0.83
CA SER A 47 16.48 9.56 -2.20
C SER A 47 15.75 10.60 -3.05
N ILE A 48 14.49 10.91 -2.72
CA ILE A 48 13.66 11.88 -3.46
C ILE A 48 13.76 13.28 -2.82
N HIS A 49 13.84 13.37 -1.49
CA HIS A 49 13.79 14.63 -0.74
C HIS A 49 15.14 15.08 -0.16
N GLY A 50 16.15 14.21 -0.15
CA GLY A 50 17.44 14.44 0.51
C GLY A 50 18.37 15.46 -0.17
N GLY A 51 17.98 16.02 -1.32
CA GLY A 51 18.72 17.08 -2.00
C GLY A 51 18.30 18.51 -1.61
N GLU A 52 17.14 18.69 -0.97
CA GLU A 52 16.53 20.01 -0.77
C GLU A 52 16.83 20.61 0.63
N GLU A 53 17.24 19.76 1.59
CA GLU A 53 17.53 20.12 3.00
C GLU A 53 18.97 20.64 3.23
N GLY A 54 19.66 21.09 2.17
CA GLY A 54 20.99 21.73 2.26
C GLY A 54 20.98 23.25 2.10
N ALA A 55 19.83 23.86 1.76
CA ALA A 55 19.78 25.23 1.24
C ALA A 55 19.05 26.25 2.15
N GLN A 56 18.89 25.96 3.44
CA GLN A 56 18.44 26.97 4.42
C GLN A 56 19.52 27.19 5.49
N GLY A 57 20.54 27.96 5.12
CA GLY A 57 21.46 28.53 6.10
C GLY A 57 22.93 28.53 5.69
N LYS A 58 23.30 29.41 4.76
CA LYS A 58 24.56 30.18 4.79
C LYS A 58 24.59 31.17 3.63
N LYS A 59 24.52 32.46 3.96
CA LYS A 59 24.88 33.56 3.07
C LYS A 59 26.37 33.41 2.73
N MET A 60 26.76 33.30 1.47
CA MET A 60 27.98 33.89 0.90
C MET A 60 28.06 33.63 -0.61
N LYS A 61 27.91 34.72 -1.39
CA LYS A 61 28.66 35.08 -2.60
C LYS A 61 28.58 34.16 -3.86
N LEU A 62 27.84 34.71 -4.83
CA LEU A 62 27.99 34.66 -6.29
C LEU A 62 29.32 34.06 -6.79
N GLU A 63 29.27 33.02 -7.64
CA GLU A 63 29.71 33.03 -9.04
C GLU A 63 29.74 31.62 -9.68
N VAL A 64 29.18 31.55 -10.90
CA VAL A 64 29.51 30.63 -12.01
C VAL A 64 29.33 29.12 -11.81
N LYS A 65 28.19 28.59 -12.27
CA LYS A 65 28.08 27.69 -13.44
C LYS A 65 26.61 27.24 -13.58
N GLN A 66 25.89 27.92 -14.46
CA GLN A 66 24.47 27.73 -14.71
C GLN A 66 24.31 26.60 -15.74
N GLU A 67 24.33 25.36 -15.28
CA GLU A 67 23.95 24.19 -16.06
C GLU A 67 23.37 23.14 -15.10
N GLY A 68 22.07 23.26 -14.83
CA GLY A 68 21.35 22.45 -13.85
C GLY A 68 19.99 22.02 -14.39
N SER A 69 20.00 20.88 -15.06
CA SER A 69 18.87 20.15 -15.62
C SER A 69 17.65 20.07 -14.69
N ASN A 70 16.70 20.99 -14.84
CA ASN A 70 15.40 20.92 -14.14
C ASN A 70 14.37 20.05 -14.90
N GLY A 71 14.68 19.69 -16.15
CA GLY A 71 13.80 18.90 -17.01
C GLY A 71 13.94 17.37 -16.83
N GLU A 72 15.12 16.87 -16.44
CA GLU A 72 15.37 15.43 -16.39
C GLU A 72 14.96 14.76 -15.07
N ASP A 73 14.89 15.52 -13.96
CA ASP A 73 14.54 14.98 -12.64
C ASP A 73 13.07 14.52 -12.57
N ARG A 74 12.15 15.29 -13.17
CA ARG A 74 10.74 14.91 -13.28
C ARG A 74 10.56 13.53 -13.93
N ASN A 75 11.47 13.13 -14.81
CA ASN A 75 11.37 11.82 -15.47
C ASN A 75 11.86 10.66 -14.60
N LYS A 76 12.47 10.94 -13.43
CA LYS A 76 13.01 9.94 -12.51
C LYS A 76 12.14 9.73 -11.27
N CYS A 77 11.52 10.78 -10.73
CA CYS A 77 10.72 10.65 -9.52
C CYS A 77 9.60 11.69 -9.40
N CYS A 78 8.62 11.39 -8.55
CA CYS A 78 7.56 12.30 -8.15
C CYS A 78 7.58 12.48 -6.62
N PRO A 79 8.00 13.64 -6.10
CA PRO A 79 8.05 13.93 -4.66
C PRO A 79 6.67 13.98 -4.01
N ILE A 80 5.65 14.31 -4.80
CA ILE A 80 4.28 14.45 -4.31
C ILE A 80 3.64 13.09 -4.02
N CYS A 81 4.00 12.09 -4.80
CA CYS A 81 3.53 10.72 -4.60
C CYS A 81 4.59 9.82 -3.94
N ASN A 82 5.77 10.36 -3.59
CA ASN A 82 6.98 9.61 -3.23
C ASN A 82 7.21 8.43 -4.19
N MET A 83 7.11 8.68 -5.50
CA MET A 83 7.26 7.69 -6.57
C MET A 83 8.56 7.85 -7.35
N THR A 84 9.06 6.77 -7.94
CA THR A 84 10.24 6.69 -8.80
C THR A 84 9.84 5.93 -10.06
N PHE A 85 10.41 6.31 -11.20
CA PHE A 85 10.03 5.79 -12.50
C PHE A 85 11.20 5.07 -13.17
N SER A 86 10.90 4.01 -13.90
CA SER A 86 11.88 3.25 -14.67
C SER A 86 12.12 3.82 -16.06
N SER A 87 11.23 4.69 -16.56
CA SER A 87 11.37 5.34 -17.86
C SER A 87 10.57 6.65 -17.95
N PRO A 88 10.95 7.55 -18.89
CA PRO A 88 10.21 8.78 -19.18
C PRO A 88 8.72 8.57 -19.47
N ALA A 89 8.38 7.58 -20.28
CA ALA A 89 6.98 7.30 -20.65
C ALA A 89 6.12 6.93 -19.42
N VAL A 90 6.71 6.22 -18.45
CA VAL A 90 6.04 5.89 -17.18
C VAL A 90 5.87 7.14 -16.32
N ALA A 91 6.88 8.01 -16.28
CA ALA A 91 6.77 9.29 -15.59
C ALA A 91 5.63 10.15 -16.17
N THR A 92 5.60 10.35 -17.49
CA THR A 92 4.54 11.10 -18.17
C THR A 92 3.16 10.52 -17.87
N SER A 93 3.01 9.21 -17.99
CA SER A 93 1.74 8.52 -17.68
C SER A 93 1.33 8.71 -16.22
N HIS A 94 2.30 8.75 -15.29
CA HIS A 94 2.03 9.04 -13.89
C HIS A 94 1.50 10.46 -13.69
N TYR A 95 2.20 11.48 -14.22
CA TYR A 95 1.83 12.88 -14.03
C TYR A 95 0.46 13.23 -14.60
N LEU A 96 0.08 12.64 -15.74
CA LEU A 96 -1.25 12.78 -16.34
C LEU A 96 -2.30 11.87 -15.69
N GLY A 97 -1.88 11.01 -14.75
CA GLY A 97 -2.71 9.99 -14.13
C GLY A 97 -3.60 10.51 -13.00
N LYS A 98 -4.75 9.84 -12.81
CA LYS A 98 -5.73 10.16 -11.74
C LYS A 98 -5.12 10.08 -10.33
N THR A 99 -4.15 9.20 -10.11
CA THR A 99 -3.47 9.08 -8.81
C THR A 99 -2.69 10.34 -8.47
N HIS A 100 -1.90 10.83 -9.42
CA HIS A 100 -1.10 12.03 -9.23
C HIS A 100 -2.00 13.26 -9.03
N ALA A 101 -3.02 13.41 -9.87
CA ALA A 101 -4.01 14.49 -9.75
C ALA A 101 -4.72 14.52 -8.39
N LYS A 102 -4.99 13.36 -7.77
CA LYS A 102 -5.57 13.31 -6.41
C LYS A 102 -4.58 13.73 -5.34
N ASN A 103 -3.33 13.27 -5.40
CA ASN A 103 -2.30 13.65 -4.41
C ASN A 103 -1.99 15.15 -4.47
N MET A 104 -1.94 15.72 -5.68
CA MET A 104 -1.80 17.16 -5.89
C MET A 104 -2.87 17.97 -5.15
N LYS A 105 -4.13 17.56 -5.24
CA LYS A 105 -5.27 18.25 -4.60
C LYS A 105 -5.29 18.10 -3.09
N GLN A 106 -4.73 17.01 -2.57
CA GLN A 106 -4.66 16.74 -1.13
C GLN A 106 -3.53 17.49 -0.42
N GLN A 107 -2.52 17.98 -1.17
CA GLN A 107 -1.44 18.79 -0.62
C GLN A 107 -1.73 20.29 -0.60
N ALA A 108 -2.85 20.73 -1.17
CA ALA A 108 -3.31 22.12 -1.00
C ALA A 108 -3.69 22.35 0.48
N PRO A 109 -3.20 23.42 1.13
CA PRO A 109 -3.50 23.70 2.53
C PRO A 109 -5.01 23.86 2.69
N LYS A 110 -5.62 22.95 3.46
CA LYS A 110 -6.97 23.16 3.99
C LYS A 110 -6.83 24.20 5.09
N VAL A 111 -7.33 25.41 4.83
CA VAL A 111 -7.60 26.39 5.87
C VAL A 111 -8.56 25.72 6.86
N GLU A 112 -8.14 25.68 8.12
CA GLU A 112 -8.94 25.30 9.28
C GLU A 112 -10.20 26.17 9.34
N GLU A 113 -11.37 25.55 9.26
CA GLU A 113 -12.57 26.07 9.91
C GLU A 113 -13.04 25.04 10.94
N THR A 114 -13.15 25.56 12.16
CA THR A 114 -13.35 24.90 13.42
C THR A 114 -14.78 24.41 13.65
N VAL A 115 -14.86 23.38 14.49
CA VAL A 115 -15.97 22.95 15.39
C VAL A 115 -16.92 21.83 14.89
N PRO A 116 -17.03 20.71 15.64
CA PRO A 116 -17.91 19.58 15.38
C PRO A 116 -19.28 19.70 16.10
N PRO A 117 -20.34 19.03 15.62
CA PRO A 117 -21.44 18.59 16.48
C PRO A 117 -21.41 17.09 16.74
N GLN A 118 -21.21 16.76 18.01
CA GLN A 118 -21.46 15.47 18.63
C GLN A 118 -22.94 15.08 18.49
N LYS A 119 -23.23 13.82 18.14
CA LYS A 119 -24.43 13.09 18.61
C LYS A 119 -24.12 11.59 18.71
N HIS A 120 -23.98 11.09 19.94
CA HIS A 120 -24.28 9.72 20.35
C HIS A 120 -25.45 9.80 21.34
N PRO A 121 -26.08 8.70 21.79
CA PRO A 121 -26.49 7.47 21.10
C PRO A 121 -27.99 7.20 21.36
N ALA A 122 -28.69 6.43 20.51
CA ALA A 122 -29.99 5.86 20.90
C ALA A 122 -30.38 4.61 20.09
N ALA A 123 -30.52 3.51 20.85
CA ALA A 123 -31.51 2.45 20.73
C ALA A 123 -31.48 1.50 19.50
N LEU A 124 -31.12 0.23 19.80
CA LEU A 124 -31.80 -0.94 19.22
C LEU A 124 -33.29 -0.94 19.61
N PRO A 125 -34.17 -1.55 18.79
CA PRO A 125 -34.73 -2.87 19.14
C PRO A 125 -34.74 -3.83 17.92
N THR A 126 -34.31 -5.08 18.07
CA THR A 126 -35.10 -6.30 18.40
C THR A 126 -35.67 -7.03 17.18
N SER A 127 -35.00 -8.15 16.87
CA SER A 127 -35.48 -9.49 16.46
C SER A 127 -36.83 -9.68 15.77
N THR A 128 -36.81 -10.26 14.57
CA THR A 128 -37.66 -11.40 14.09
C THR A 128 -37.12 -11.83 12.71
N ALA A 129 -36.35 -12.91 12.57
CA ALA A 129 -36.68 -14.34 12.53
C ALA A 129 -37.43 -14.81 11.26
N SER A 130 -36.70 -15.49 10.37
CA SER A 130 -37.10 -16.65 9.55
C SER A 130 -35.82 -17.10 8.83
N SER A 131 -35.04 -18.08 9.29
CA SER A 131 -35.36 -19.52 9.41
C SER A 131 -35.80 -20.12 8.08
N ASN A 132 -34.86 -20.79 7.39
CA ASN A 132 -34.97 -22.13 6.80
C ASN A 132 -33.77 -22.33 5.84
N GLU A 133 -32.76 -23.09 6.25
CA GLU A 133 -32.62 -24.53 5.93
C GLU A 133 -32.35 -24.77 4.43
N GLU A 134 -31.09 -24.85 4.03
CA GLU A 134 -30.65 -25.93 3.15
C GLU A 134 -29.14 -26.12 3.25
N ASN A 135 -28.77 -27.18 3.94
CA ASN A 135 -27.61 -28.01 3.62
C ASN A 135 -27.54 -28.18 2.08
N LYS A 136 -26.65 -27.48 1.39
CA LYS A 136 -26.36 -27.79 -0.02
C LYS A 136 -25.03 -27.25 -0.51
N ASP A 137 -24.15 -28.21 -0.73
CA ASP A 137 -23.20 -28.23 -1.83
C ASP A 137 -22.15 -27.10 -1.85
N ILE A 138 -21.17 -27.19 -0.93
CA ILE A 138 -19.87 -26.49 -1.00
C ILE A 138 -19.10 -26.85 -2.30
N THR A 139 -19.60 -27.82 -3.05
CA THR A 139 -19.12 -28.34 -4.33
C THR A 139 -19.68 -27.60 -5.56
N ASP A 140 -20.73 -26.77 -5.44
CA ASP A 140 -21.36 -26.11 -6.58
C ASP A 140 -20.51 -24.91 -7.05
N PRO A 141 -19.86 -25.00 -8.24
CA PRO A 141 -19.00 -23.94 -8.75
C PRO A 141 -19.75 -22.63 -9.00
N ASP A 142 -21.06 -22.67 -9.24
CA ASP A 142 -21.89 -21.48 -9.51
C ASP A 142 -22.31 -20.73 -8.23
N LYS A 143 -22.04 -21.31 -7.06
CA LYS A 143 -22.33 -20.69 -5.75
C LYS A 143 -21.07 -20.42 -4.93
N PHE A 144 -19.98 -21.16 -5.17
CA PHE A 144 -18.76 -20.99 -4.39
C PHE A 144 -17.50 -21.28 -5.19
N CYS A 145 -16.48 -20.44 -5.01
CA CYS A 145 -15.14 -20.66 -5.55
C CYS A 145 -14.18 -21.09 -4.44
N SER A 146 -13.71 -22.33 -4.49
CA SER A 146 -12.77 -22.90 -3.52
C SER A 146 -11.38 -22.26 -3.56
N LEU A 147 -10.91 -21.81 -4.73
CA LEU A 147 -9.59 -21.18 -4.87
C LEU A 147 -9.51 -19.79 -4.21
N CYS A 148 -10.64 -19.09 -4.14
CA CYS A 148 -10.75 -17.73 -3.62
C CYS A 148 -11.59 -17.64 -2.33
N HIS A 149 -12.20 -18.74 -1.90
CA HIS A 149 -13.19 -18.80 -0.82
C HIS A 149 -14.27 -17.73 -0.96
N ALA A 150 -14.80 -17.58 -2.17
CA ALA A 150 -15.79 -16.55 -2.51
C ALA A 150 -17.15 -17.21 -2.78
N THR A 151 -18.19 -16.73 -2.09
CA THR A 151 -19.58 -17.16 -2.27
C THR A 151 -20.32 -16.21 -3.21
N PHE A 152 -21.15 -16.75 -4.09
CA PHE A 152 -21.93 -16.00 -5.08
C PHE A 152 -23.41 -16.22 -4.84
N ASN A 153 -24.19 -15.15 -4.98
CA ASN A 153 -25.65 -15.20 -4.87
C ASN A 153 -26.34 -15.57 -6.20
N ASN A 154 -25.61 -15.55 -7.32
CA ASN A 154 -26.16 -15.81 -8.66
C ASN A 154 -25.07 -16.40 -9.60
N PRO A 155 -25.40 -17.38 -10.46
CA PRO A 155 -24.47 -18.01 -11.42
C PRO A 155 -23.75 -17.03 -12.35
N LEU A 156 -24.40 -15.92 -12.75
CA LEU A 156 -23.74 -14.92 -13.60
C LEU A 156 -22.55 -14.25 -12.88
N MET A 157 -22.68 -14.03 -11.57
CA MET A 157 -21.59 -13.47 -10.75
C MET A 157 -20.44 -14.47 -10.62
N ALA A 158 -20.75 -15.75 -10.44
CA ALA A 158 -19.75 -16.81 -10.43
C ALA A 158 -18.99 -16.87 -11.77
N LYS A 159 -19.70 -16.86 -12.90
CA LYS A 159 -19.08 -16.83 -14.23
C LYS A 159 -18.16 -15.62 -14.42
N GLN A 160 -18.58 -14.43 -14.02
CA GLN A 160 -17.74 -13.21 -14.06
C GLN A 160 -16.51 -13.32 -13.14
N HIS A 161 -16.64 -13.99 -12.00
CA HIS A 161 -15.52 -14.25 -11.11
C HIS A 161 -14.47 -15.15 -11.77
N TYR A 162 -14.87 -16.29 -12.35
CA TYR A 162 -13.94 -17.26 -12.95
C TYR A 162 -13.17 -16.69 -14.15
N VAL A 163 -13.81 -15.88 -15.00
CA VAL A 163 -13.12 -15.20 -16.11
C VAL A 163 -12.34 -13.95 -15.67
N GLY A 164 -12.43 -13.58 -14.39
CA GLY A 164 -11.86 -12.36 -13.84
C GLY A 164 -10.34 -12.42 -13.65
N LYS A 165 -9.68 -11.26 -13.85
CA LYS A 165 -8.21 -11.11 -13.67
C LYS A 165 -7.72 -11.52 -12.28
N LYS A 166 -8.54 -11.33 -11.24
CA LYS A 166 -8.23 -11.70 -9.85
C LYS A 166 -8.18 -13.22 -9.68
N HIS A 167 -9.18 -13.93 -10.19
CA HIS A 167 -9.26 -15.39 -10.11
C HIS A 167 -8.10 -16.04 -10.88
N ARG A 168 -7.85 -15.62 -12.13
CA ARG A 168 -6.74 -16.14 -12.96
C ARG A 168 -5.37 -15.97 -12.31
N LYS A 169 -5.15 -14.87 -11.58
CA LYS A 169 -3.92 -14.65 -10.81
C LYS A 169 -3.81 -15.63 -9.64
N GLN A 170 -4.90 -15.85 -8.92
CA GLN A 170 -4.95 -16.79 -7.80
C GLN A 170 -4.75 -18.24 -8.27
N GLU A 171 -5.36 -18.61 -9.39
CA GLU A 171 -5.18 -19.92 -10.04
C GLU A 171 -3.71 -20.15 -10.44
N THR A 172 -3.09 -19.16 -11.10
CA THR A 172 -1.66 -19.26 -11.50
C THR A 172 -0.76 -19.41 -10.26
N LYS A 173 -1.04 -18.67 -9.19
CA LYS A 173 -0.32 -18.80 -7.91
C LYS A 173 -0.49 -20.20 -7.32
N HIS A 174 -1.71 -20.73 -7.32
CA HIS A 174 -2.00 -22.07 -6.80
C HIS A 174 -1.30 -23.16 -7.63
N LYS A 175 -1.31 -23.06 -8.96
CA LYS A 175 -0.60 -23.98 -9.87
C LYS A 175 0.91 -23.98 -9.63
N LEU A 176 1.50 -22.80 -9.43
CA LEU A 176 2.91 -22.67 -9.07
C LEU A 176 3.19 -23.35 -7.72
N MET A 177 2.35 -23.09 -6.71
CA MET A 177 2.51 -23.67 -5.38
C MET A 177 2.36 -25.21 -5.38
N ALA A 178 1.48 -25.76 -6.23
CA ALA A 178 1.35 -27.21 -6.40
C ALA A 178 2.60 -27.85 -7.04
N HIS A 179 3.23 -27.16 -7.99
CA HIS A 179 4.45 -27.66 -8.64
C HIS A 179 5.66 -27.67 -7.69
N TYR A 180 5.80 -26.65 -6.84
CA TYR A 180 6.92 -26.54 -5.89
C TYR A 180 6.62 -27.16 -4.50
N GLY A 181 5.35 -27.45 -4.19
CA GLY A 181 4.92 -28.04 -2.92
C GLY A 181 4.97 -29.56 -2.88
N ARG A 182 5.25 -30.23 -4.02
CA ARG A 182 5.53 -31.68 -4.07
C ARG A 182 7.04 -31.89 -4.17
N THR A 183 7.75 -31.71 -3.07
CA THR A 183 9.05 -32.37 -2.91
C THR A 183 8.76 -33.87 -2.76
N PRO A 184 9.28 -34.76 -3.61
CA PRO A 184 9.38 -36.15 -3.24
C PRO A 184 10.37 -36.20 -2.07
N ASP A 185 9.88 -36.62 -0.91
CA ASP A 185 10.75 -37.21 0.11
C ASP A 185 11.41 -38.42 -0.54
N ALA A 186 12.65 -38.23 -0.99
CA ALA A 186 13.52 -39.32 -1.40
C ALA A 186 14.44 -39.61 -0.22
N PRO A 187 14.21 -40.70 0.53
CA PRO A 187 15.19 -41.16 1.49
C PRO A 187 16.34 -41.78 0.70
N ALA A 188 17.46 -41.06 0.58
CA ALA A 188 18.72 -41.69 0.24
C ALA A 188 19.23 -42.48 1.45
N SER A 189 18.57 -43.60 1.72
CA SER A 189 19.09 -44.68 2.56
C SER A 189 20.13 -45.46 1.76
N SER A 190 21.36 -45.44 2.29
CA SER A 190 22.34 -46.54 2.36
C SER A 190 22.46 -47.48 1.16
N PHE A 191 23.62 -47.47 0.51
CA PHE A 191 24.33 -48.70 0.16
C PHE A 191 25.84 -48.48 0.29
N MET A 192 26.40 -49.20 1.29
CA MET A 192 27.77 -49.72 1.52
C MET A 192 28.99 -48.88 1.12
#